data_AF-A0A699XA25-F1
#
_entry.id   AF-A0A699XA25-F1
#
_cell.length_a   1.000
_cell.length_b   1.000
_cell.length_c   1.000
_cell.angle_alpha   90.00
_cell.angle_beta   90.00
_cell.angle_gamma   90.00
#
_symmetry.space_group_name_H-M   'P 1'
#
loop_
_entity.id
_entity.type
_entity.pdbx_description
1 polymer ?
#
loop_
_entity_poly.entity_id
_entity_poly.type
_entity_poly.pdbx_seq_one_letter_code
_entity_poly.pdbx_strand_id
1 'polypeptide(L)'
;GAGGFEIYCDNEHAEKVWDAVFEAGKPFNIKPIGLGARDTLRLEMGFCLYGNDIDDTTCPIEAGLGWVTKFTKNFTNADGLAAKKEAGVTRKLVGFEMIDR
;
A
#
# COMPACT_ATOMS: atom_id res chain seq x y z
N GLY A 1 -7.78 2.22 3.32
CA GLY A 1 -8.19 2.13 4.73
C GLY A 1 -9.65 2.52 4.94
N ALA A 2 -10.12 3.65 4.40
CA ALA A 2 -11.40 4.26 4.76
C ALA A 2 -12.58 3.98 3.79
N GLY A 3 -12.53 2.91 3.01
CA GLY A 3 -13.44 2.71 1.86
C GLY A 3 -13.15 3.70 0.71
N GLY A 4 -13.65 3.41 -0.49
CA GLY A 4 -13.43 4.26 -1.67
C GLY A 4 -13.29 3.45 -2.96
N PHE A 5 -13.07 4.16 -4.06
CA PHE A 5 -12.94 3.60 -5.40
C PHE A 5 -11.75 4.23 -6.13
N GLU A 6 -11.14 3.46 -7.04
CA GLU A 6 -10.21 3.96 -8.04
C GLU A 6 -10.95 4.04 -9.37
N ILE A 7 -10.93 5.21 -10.01
CA ILE A 7 -11.61 5.45 -11.29
C ILE A 7 -10.54 5.50 -12.39
N TYR A 8 -10.58 4.52 -13.27
CA TYR A 8 -9.73 4.47 -14.46
C TYR A 8 -10.53 4.97 -15.66
N CYS A 9 -9.95 5.90 -16.43
CA CYS A 9 -10.57 6.45 -17.63
C CYS A 9 -9.49 6.83 -18.64
N ASP A 10 -9.89 6.98 -19.91
CA ASP A 10 -9.00 7.50 -20.93
C ASP A 10 -8.59 8.94 -20.63
N ASN A 11 -7.35 9.31 -21.00
CA ASN A 11 -6.78 10.61 -20.66
C ASN A 11 -7.64 11.79 -21.15
N GLU A 12 -8.28 11.65 -22.31
CA GLU A 12 -9.18 12.67 -22.87
C GLU A 12 -10.46 12.90 -22.04
N HIS A 13 -10.75 12.01 -21.09
CA HIS A 13 -11.92 12.11 -20.21
C HIS A 13 -11.56 12.47 -18.77
N ALA A 14 -10.27 12.56 -18.41
CA ALA A 14 -9.83 12.75 -17.03
C ALA A 14 -10.38 14.02 -16.38
N GLU A 15 -10.32 15.16 -17.07
CA GLU A 15 -10.84 16.45 -16.57
C GLU A 15 -12.36 16.39 -16.35
N LYS A 16 -13.10 15.83 -17.32
CA LYS A 16 -14.55 15.65 -17.22
C LYS A 16 -14.95 14.77 -16.03
N VAL A 17 -14.23 13.67 -15.82
CA VAL A 17 -14.47 12.77 -14.68
C VAL A 17 -14.16 13.48 -13.36
N TRP A 18 -13.05 14.21 -13.28
CA TRP A 18 -12.65 14.97 -12.11
C TRP A 18 -13.74 15.99 -11.72
N ASP A 19 -14.15 16.85 -12.65
CA ASP A 19 -15.15 17.88 -12.39
C ASP A 19 -16.50 17.29 -11.98
N ALA A 20 -16.92 16.19 -12.63
CA ALA A 20 -18.17 15.51 -12.28
C ALA A 20 -18.16 14.94 -10.85
N VAL A 21 -17.03 14.36 -10.41
CA VAL A 21 -16.88 13.87 -9.02
C VAL A 21 -16.94 15.01 -8.02
N PHE A 22 -16.27 16.14 -8.30
CA PHE A 22 -16.29 17.30 -7.42
C PHE A 22 -17.67 17.95 -7.36
N GLU A 23 -18.39 18.05 -8.48
CA GLU A 23 -19.75 18.55 -8.52
C GLU A 23 -20.69 17.69 -7.65
N ALA A 24 -20.68 16.37 -7.86
CA ALA A 24 -21.48 15.43 -7.09
C ALA A 24 -21.10 15.39 -5.59
N GLY A 25 -19.84 15.67 -5.28
CA GLY A 25 -19.31 15.67 -3.92
C GLY A 25 -19.56 16.97 -3.13
N LYS A 26 -20.05 18.05 -3.74
CA LYS A 26 -20.29 19.34 -3.06
C LYS A 26 -21.15 19.21 -1.78
N PRO A 27 -22.27 18.46 -1.76
CA PRO A 27 -23.08 18.28 -0.55
C PRO A 27 -22.33 17.60 0.61
N PHE A 28 -21.22 16.90 0.31
CA PHE A 28 -20.38 16.19 1.27
C PHE A 28 -19.11 16.96 1.62
N ASN A 29 -18.96 18.21 1.16
CA ASN A 29 -17.77 19.03 1.36
C ASN A 29 -16.48 18.33 0.89
N ILE A 30 -16.55 17.67 -0.27
CA ILE A 30 -15.40 17.00 -0.89
C ILE A 30 -14.25 17.99 -1.11
N LYS A 31 -13.01 17.52 -0.95
CA LYS A 31 -11.78 18.30 -1.16
C LYS A 31 -10.74 17.48 -1.91
N PRO A 32 -9.89 18.11 -2.73
CA PRO A 32 -8.74 17.42 -3.29
C PRO A 32 -7.73 17.13 -2.18
N ILE A 33 -6.98 16.05 -2.34
CA ILE A 33 -5.94 15.63 -1.39
C ILE A 33 -4.66 15.29 -2.15
N GLY A 34 -3.53 15.74 -1.62
CA GLY A 34 -2.22 15.55 -2.25
C GLY A 34 -1.47 14.32 -1.73
N LEU A 35 -0.25 14.14 -2.24
CA LEU A 35 0.61 13.00 -1.92
C LEU A 35 1.04 12.94 -0.45
N GLY A 36 1.31 14.09 0.19
CA GLY A 36 1.74 14.12 1.59
C GLY A 36 0.69 13.52 2.53
N ALA A 37 -0.58 13.89 2.36
CA ALA A 37 -1.66 13.33 3.16
C ALA A 37 -1.99 11.87 2.76
N ARG A 38 -1.76 11.47 1.50
CA ARG A 38 -1.81 10.05 1.12
C ARG A 38 -0.74 9.24 1.89
N ASP A 39 0.46 9.78 2.05
CA ASP A 39 1.56 9.11 2.74
C ASP A 39 1.29 8.93 4.23
N THR A 40 0.65 9.92 4.89
CA THR A 40 0.22 9.74 6.29
C THR A 40 -0.86 8.66 6.42
N LEU A 41 -1.88 8.68 5.55
CA LEU A 41 -2.99 7.71 5.60
C LEU A 41 -2.53 6.27 5.34
N ARG A 42 -1.60 6.05 4.40
CA ARG A 42 -1.07 4.69 4.14
C ARG A 42 -0.22 4.21 5.30
N LEU A 43 0.54 5.10 5.95
CA LEU A 43 1.38 4.79 7.10
C LEU A 43 0.52 4.37 8.31
N GLU A 44 -0.54 5.14 8.61
CA GLU A 44 -1.51 4.80 9.67
C GLU A 44 -2.17 3.43 9.44
N MET A 45 -2.39 3.04 8.18
CA MET A 45 -2.94 1.74 7.82
C MET A 45 -1.90 0.60 7.75
N GLY A 46 -0.61 0.91 7.93
CA GLY A 46 0.48 -0.06 7.78
C GLY A 46 0.67 -0.58 6.35
N PHE A 47 0.29 0.20 5.34
CA PHE A 47 0.48 -0.17 3.94
C PHE A 47 1.91 0.16 3.50
N CYS A 48 2.60 -0.85 2.95
CA CYS A 48 3.97 -0.71 2.46
C CYS A 48 4.03 0.19 1.22
N LEU A 49 5.05 1.05 1.18
CA LEU A 49 5.43 1.85 0.02
C LEU A 49 6.75 1.30 -0.55
N TYR A 50 6.75 0.98 -1.85
CA TYR A 50 7.97 0.54 -2.53
C TYR A 50 9.00 1.68 -2.60
N GLY A 51 10.26 1.36 -2.30
CA GLY A 51 11.35 2.33 -2.12
C GLY A 51 11.45 2.92 -0.70
N ASN A 52 10.55 2.54 0.22
CA ASN A 52 10.60 2.94 1.62
C ASN A 52 10.53 1.73 2.56
N ASP A 53 9.40 1.02 2.58
CA ASP A 53 9.19 -0.15 3.44
C ASP A 53 9.64 -1.46 2.79
N ILE A 54 9.59 -1.51 1.47
CA ILE A 54 9.95 -2.67 0.64
C ILE A 54 10.74 -2.22 -0.58
N ASP A 55 11.62 -3.09 -1.06
CA ASP A 55 12.43 -2.92 -2.26
C ASP A 55 12.84 -4.30 -2.79
N ASP A 56 13.71 -4.32 -3.81
CA ASP A 56 14.26 -5.55 -4.40
C ASP A 56 15.06 -6.42 -3.42
N THR A 57 15.49 -5.86 -2.30
CA THR A 57 16.27 -6.56 -1.26
C THR A 57 15.41 -7.10 -0.12
N THR A 58 14.13 -6.69 -0.08
CA THR A 58 13.23 -6.99 1.03
C THR A 58 12.42 -8.24 0.77
N CYS A 59 12.52 -9.23 1.66
CA CYS A 59 11.66 -10.40 1.59
C CYS A 59 10.22 -10.01 1.99
N PRO A 60 9.17 -10.41 1.25
CA PRO A 60 7.80 -10.11 1.62
C PRO A 60 7.41 -10.66 3.00
N ILE A 61 8.06 -11.73 3.48
CA ILE A 61 7.84 -12.26 4.83
C ILE A 61 8.41 -11.30 5.90
N GLU A 62 9.58 -10.69 5.64
CA GLU A 62 10.19 -9.68 6.53
C GLU A 62 9.31 -8.44 6.64
N ALA A 63 8.66 -8.05 5.53
CA ALA A 63 7.75 -6.91 5.45
C ALA A 63 6.35 -7.18 6.04
N GLY A 64 6.09 -8.35 6.63
CA GLY A 64 4.76 -8.71 7.15
C GLY A 64 3.73 -9.05 6.07
N LEU A 65 4.14 -9.16 4.79
CA LEU A 65 3.29 -9.50 3.64
C LEU A 65 3.14 -11.02 3.42
N GLY A 66 3.42 -11.82 4.44
CA GLY A 66 3.19 -13.27 4.39
C GLY A 66 1.73 -13.65 4.14
N TRP A 67 0.78 -12.77 4.47
CA TRP A 67 -0.64 -12.99 4.24
C TRP A 67 -1.04 -12.93 2.76
N VAL A 68 -0.30 -12.22 1.90
CA VAL A 68 -0.48 -12.22 0.43
C VAL A 68 0.48 -13.15 -0.30
N THR A 69 1.53 -13.63 0.36
CA THR A 69 2.51 -14.56 -0.22
C THR A 69 2.00 -16.00 -0.14
N LYS A 70 1.30 -16.47 -1.17
CA LYS A 70 0.63 -17.79 -1.20
C LYS A 70 1.43 -18.85 -1.95
N PHE A 71 1.94 -19.84 -1.21
CA PHE A 71 2.67 -21.01 -1.73
C PHE A 71 1.76 -22.12 -2.28
N THR A 72 0.49 -21.83 -2.54
CA THR A 72 -0.47 -22.78 -3.12
C THR A 72 -0.40 -22.83 -4.66
N LYS A 73 0.46 -22.01 -5.27
CA LYS A 73 0.68 -21.93 -6.71
C LYS A 73 2.16 -21.68 -7.00
N ASN A 74 2.59 -22.00 -8.22
CA ASN A 74 3.94 -21.68 -8.68
C ASN A 74 4.02 -20.21 -9.09
N PHE A 75 5.11 -19.55 -8.68
CA PHE A 75 5.45 -18.17 -9.04
C PHE A 75 6.96 -17.97 -8.92
N THR A 76 7.46 -16.84 -9.43
CA THR A 76 8.88 -16.50 -9.38
C THR A 76 9.41 -16.58 -7.95
N ASN A 77 10.46 -17.38 -7.76
CA ASN A 77 11.14 -17.56 -6.48
C ASN A 77 10.27 -18.14 -5.33
N ALA A 78 9.24 -18.93 -5.65
CA ALA A 78 8.40 -19.57 -4.64
C ALA A 78 9.21 -20.44 -3.65
N ASP A 79 10.11 -21.28 -4.14
CA ASP A 79 10.90 -22.20 -3.30
C ASP A 79 11.83 -21.44 -2.34
N GLY A 80 12.50 -20.40 -2.83
CA GLY A 80 13.39 -19.57 -1.99
C GLY A 80 12.64 -18.82 -0.90
N LEU A 81 11.43 -18.32 -1.21
CA LEU A 81 10.57 -17.66 -0.23
C LEU A 81 9.96 -18.65 0.77
N ALA A 82 9.67 -19.89 0.35
CA ALA A 82 9.18 -20.94 1.24
C ALA A 82 10.25 -21.34 2.25
N ALA A 83 11.49 -21.56 1.79
CA ALA A 83 12.64 -21.86 2.65
C ALA A 83 12.90 -20.73 3.67
N LYS A 84 12.84 -19.46 3.25
CA LYS A 84 12.95 -18.31 4.18
C LYS A 84 11.83 -18.29 5.22
N LYS A 85 10.60 -18.63 4.83
CA LYS A 85 9.46 -18.68 5.74
C LYS A 85 9.62 -19.79 6.78
N GLU A 86 10.10 -20.97 6.37
CA GLU A 86 10.33 -22.12 7.25
C GLU A 86 11.50 -21.88 8.22
N ALA A 87 12.61 -21.33 7.72
CA ALA A 87 13.77 -20.99 8.55
C ALA A 87 13.50 -19.84 9.54
N GLY A 88 12.50 -19.01 9.25
CA GLY A 88 12.23 -17.77 9.97
C GLY A 88 13.06 -16.60 9.44
N VAL A 89 12.53 -15.39 9.62
CA VAL A 89 13.18 -14.15 9.16
C VAL A 89 14.09 -13.56 10.24
N THR A 90 15.25 -13.05 9.84
CA THR A 90 16.23 -12.42 10.76
C THR A 90 15.96 -10.94 11.03
N ARG A 91 15.10 -10.31 10.22
CA ARG A 91 14.61 -8.94 10.39
C ARG A 91 13.11 -8.87 10.12
N LYS A 92 12.43 -7.88 10.71
CA LYS A 92 10.99 -7.68 10.54
C LYS A 92 10.64 -6.20 10.54
N LEU A 93 9.76 -5.79 9.62
CA LEU A 93 9.17 -4.45 9.61
C LEU A 93 8.20 -4.30 10.78
N VAL A 94 8.39 -3.25 11.59
CA VAL A 94 7.55 -2.93 12.77
C VAL A 94 7.30 -1.42 12.83
N GLY A 95 6.17 -1.03 13.42
CA GLY A 95 5.88 0.36 13.74
C GLY A 95 6.56 0.78 15.05
N PHE A 96 6.97 2.05 15.14
CA PHE A 96 7.53 2.64 16.35
C PHE A 96 6.68 3.82 16.80
N GLU A 97 6.57 3.98 18.11
CA GLU A 97 6.02 5.19 18.75
C GLU A 97 7.16 5.85 19.54
N MET A 98 7.37 7.14 19.31
CA MET A 98 8.42 7.91 20.01
C MET A 98 7.87 8.33 21.38
N ILE A 99 8.51 7.86 22.46
CA ILE A 99 8.09 8.16 23.86
C ILE A 99 8.53 9.56 24.29
N ASP A 100 9.66 10.04 23.77
CA ASP A 100 10.25 11.35 24.03
C ASP A 100 10.75 11.98 22.72
N ARG A 101 11.13 13.26 22.80
CA ARG A 101 11.72 14.02 21.69
C ARG A 101 13.21 13.76 21.53
#